data_AF-A0A8W8JPF5-F1
#
_entry.id   AF-A0A8W8JPF5-F1
#
_cell.length_a   1.000
_cell.length_b   1.000
_cell.length_c   1.000
_cell.angle_alpha   90.00
_cell.angle_beta   90.00
_cell.angle_gamma   90.00
#
_symmetry.space_group_name_H-M   'P 1'
#
loop_
_entity.id
_entity.type
_entity.pdbx_description
1 polymer ?
#
loop_
_entity_poly.entity_id
_entity_poly.type
_entity_poly.pdbx_seq_one_letter_code
_entity_poly.pdbx_strand_id
1 'polypeptide(L)'
;LRNNSHGLKFKDGAAKIEANSVCPEDWQDFSDANILKAERERQSSVELRTLIDGILQQTSNDMRKQCSDVNVAFNKRISETKDTKSKLEDHLNKIVGQIKEAEENISRLKKAIDDKVLPMQLAQTRLDTRTNRPNVELCRDPVQYRLIEEVGEIESSVAQLQARLKQTEDSLKGLIRNQLALEEDIGVKANTLFIDEVECMGMRKSINIQNF
;
A
#
# COMPACT_ATOMS: atom_id res chain seq x y z
N LEU A 1 -67.96 51.54 26.13
CA LEU A 1 -69.31 51.42 26.72
C LEU A 1 -70.10 52.70 26.43
N ARG A 2 -71.38 52.59 26.06
CA ARG A 2 -72.32 53.72 25.87
C ARG A 2 -73.50 53.57 26.83
N ASN A 3 -74.25 54.63 27.13
CA ASN A 3 -75.33 54.63 28.14
C ASN A 3 -76.49 53.65 27.84
N ASN A 4 -76.61 53.14 26.62
CA ASN A 4 -77.59 52.13 26.21
C ASN A 4 -76.98 50.72 26.03
N SER A 5 -75.74 50.52 26.49
CA SER A 5 -75.08 49.21 26.36
C SER A 5 -75.79 48.17 27.22
N HIS A 6 -76.04 47.00 26.66
CA HIS A 6 -76.66 45.89 27.38
C HIS A 6 -75.74 45.41 28.52
N GLY A 7 -76.29 45.17 29.71
CA GLY A 7 -75.54 44.71 30.90
C GLY A 7 -75.18 45.78 31.93
N LEU A 8 -75.61 47.03 31.75
CA LEU A 8 -75.52 48.08 32.76
C LEU A 8 -76.45 47.75 33.94
N LYS A 9 -75.85 47.42 35.09
CA LYS A 9 -76.56 47.17 36.36
C LYS A 9 -75.71 47.69 37.51
N PHE A 10 -76.35 48.03 38.63
CA PHE A 10 -75.62 48.36 39.85
C PHE A 10 -74.74 47.17 40.26
N LYS A 11 -73.51 47.48 40.68
CA LYS A 11 -72.51 46.51 41.11
C LYS A 11 -72.12 46.86 42.54
N ASP A 12 -72.67 46.11 43.50
CA ASP A 12 -72.37 46.33 44.92
C ASP A 12 -70.89 46.06 45.19
N GLY A 13 -70.26 46.97 45.96
CA GLY A 13 -68.84 46.89 46.29
C GLY A 13 -67.88 47.19 45.12
N ALA A 14 -68.35 47.67 43.97
CA ALA A 14 -67.49 48.01 42.83
C ALA A 14 -66.67 49.30 43.06
N ALA A 15 -67.13 50.20 43.94
CA ALA A 15 -66.44 51.43 44.30
C ALA A 15 -65.41 51.19 45.42
N LYS A 16 -64.41 50.35 45.15
CA LYS A 16 -63.29 50.06 46.06
C LYS A 16 -61.99 49.91 45.26
N ILE A 17 -60.85 50.14 45.90
CA ILE A 17 -59.54 49.78 45.34
C ILE A 17 -59.30 48.31 45.70
N GLU A 18 -59.05 47.48 44.69
CA GLU A 18 -58.72 46.07 44.94
C GLU A 18 -57.32 45.99 45.55
N ALA A 19 -57.16 45.20 46.62
CA ALA A 19 -55.90 45.14 47.38
C ALA A 19 -54.70 44.61 46.56
N ASN A 20 -54.95 43.96 45.43
CA ASN A 20 -53.95 43.48 44.47
C ASN A 20 -53.89 44.31 43.18
N SER A 21 -54.50 45.51 43.17
CA SER A 21 -54.37 46.45 42.06
C SER A 21 -53.10 47.29 42.20
N VAL A 22 -52.51 47.64 41.06
CA VAL A 22 -51.31 48.47 40.95
C VAL A 22 -51.70 49.86 40.46
N CYS A 23 -50.95 50.90 40.81
CA CYS A 23 -51.19 52.21 40.23
C CYS A 23 -50.67 52.27 38.78
N PRO A 24 -51.10 53.25 37.97
CA PRO A 24 -50.60 53.41 36.60
C PRO A 24 -49.07 53.49 36.52
N GLU A 25 -48.42 54.10 37.52
CA GLU A 25 -46.96 54.21 37.62
C GLU A 25 -46.30 52.84 37.84
N ASP A 26 -46.79 52.03 38.80
CA ASP A 26 -46.33 50.66 39.03
C ASP A 26 -46.51 49.77 37.77
N TRP A 27 -47.63 49.93 37.06
CA TRP A 27 -47.88 49.24 35.80
C TRP A 27 -46.91 49.68 34.70
N GLN A 28 -46.61 50.98 34.63
CA GLN A 28 -45.67 51.54 33.68
C GLN A 28 -44.25 51.03 33.96
N ASP A 29 -43.78 51.09 35.20
CA ASP A 29 -42.47 50.58 35.62
C ASP A 29 -42.33 49.08 35.31
N PHE A 30 -43.37 48.29 35.59
CA PHE A 30 -43.39 46.86 35.25
C PHE A 30 -43.35 46.62 33.73
N SER A 31 -44.11 47.41 32.97
CA SER A 31 -44.16 47.32 31.50
C SER A 31 -42.81 47.70 30.88
N ASP A 32 -42.19 48.78 31.35
CA ASP A 32 -40.88 49.24 30.90
C ASP A 32 -39.78 48.23 31.25
N ALA A 33 -39.80 47.66 32.46
CA ALA A 33 -38.90 46.59 32.86
C ALA A 33 -39.08 45.33 31.98
N ASN A 34 -40.32 44.98 31.62
CA ASN A 34 -40.60 43.86 30.74
C ASN A 34 -40.13 44.12 29.30
N ILE A 35 -40.28 45.34 28.78
CA ILE A 35 -39.75 45.75 27.47
C ILE A 35 -38.22 45.64 27.46
N LEU A 36 -37.54 46.17 28.48
CA LEU A 36 -36.08 46.08 28.60
C LEU A 36 -35.60 44.63 28.73
N LYS A 37 -36.35 43.77 29.43
CA LYS A 37 -36.06 42.34 29.49
C LYS A 37 -36.24 41.68 28.12
N ALA A 38 -37.34 41.92 27.43
CA ALA A 38 -37.61 41.35 26.10
C ALA A 38 -36.54 41.76 25.08
N GLU A 39 -36.08 43.01 25.12
CA GLU A 39 -35.03 43.49 24.22
C GLU A 39 -33.67 42.84 24.51
N ARG A 40 -33.32 42.65 25.80
CA ARG A 40 -32.11 41.89 26.17
C ARG A 40 -32.17 40.46 25.68
N GLU A 41 -33.28 39.76 25.90
CA GLU A 41 -33.45 38.38 25.41
C GLU A 41 -33.38 38.31 23.88
N ARG A 42 -33.98 39.29 23.17
CA ARG A 42 -33.89 39.40 21.71
C ARG A 42 -32.44 39.54 21.25
N GLN A 43 -31.68 40.44 21.89
CA GLN A 43 -30.28 40.68 21.56
C GLN A 43 -29.41 39.43 21.83
N SER A 44 -29.55 38.80 23.00
CA SER A 44 -28.87 37.55 23.30
C SER A 44 -29.23 36.42 22.32
N SER A 45 -30.48 36.38 21.86
CA SER A 45 -30.93 35.42 20.85
C SER A 45 -30.29 35.66 19.47
N VAL A 46 -30.08 36.92 19.07
CA VAL A 46 -29.36 37.27 17.84
C VAL A 46 -27.88 36.90 17.92
N GLU A 47 -27.23 37.21 19.04
CA GLU A 47 -25.83 36.85 19.30
C GLU A 47 -25.63 35.35 19.26
N LEU A 48 -26.51 34.59 19.91
CA LEU A 48 -26.44 33.13 19.92
C LEU A 48 -26.61 32.54 18.51
N ARG A 49 -27.57 33.03 17.70
CA ARG A 49 -27.72 32.56 16.32
C ARG A 49 -26.50 32.86 15.47
N THR A 50 -25.95 34.07 15.59
CA THR A 50 -24.72 34.47 14.87
C THR A 50 -23.55 33.56 15.23
N LEU A 51 -23.40 33.21 16.52
CA LEU A 51 -22.38 32.28 16.98
C LEU A 51 -22.60 30.87 16.40
N ILE A 52 -23.84 30.38 16.42
CA ILE A 52 -24.20 29.06 15.86
C ILE A 52 -23.88 29.02 14.37
N ASP A 53 -24.28 30.03 13.60
CA ASP A 53 -24.02 30.12 12.17
C ASP A 53 -22.51 30.11 11.89
N GLY A 54 -21.73 30.85 12.68
CA GLY A 54 -20.26 30.84 12.60
C GLY A 54 -19.65 29.45 12.88
N ILE A 55 -20.13 28.74 13.91
CA ILE A 55 -19.66 27.38 14.24
C ILE A 55 -20.03 26.39 13.14
N LEU A 56 -21.24 26.46 12.59
CA LEU A 56 -21.70 25.60 11.51
C LEU A 56 -20.85 25.81 10.25
N GLN A 57 -20.60 27.07 9.88
CA GLN A 57 -19.77 27.42 8.72
C GLN A 57 -18.33 26.93 8.92
N GLN A 58 -17.74 27.17 10.09
CA GLN A 58 -16.39 26.70 10.41
C GLN A 58 -16.30 25.17 10.35
N THR A 59 -17.23 24.47 10.98
CA THR A 59 -17.27 22.99 10.98
C THR A 59 -17.38 22.45 9.56
N SER A 60 -18.25 23.04 8.73
CA SER A 60 -18.41 22.67 7.33
C SER A 60 -17.12 22.85 6.52
N ASN A 61 -16.42 23.98 6.72
CA ASN A 61 -15.15 24.26 6.06
C ASN A 61 -14.04 23.31 6.51
N ASP A 62 -13.94 23.04 7.82
CA ASP A 62 -12.95 22.12 8.39
C ASP A 62 -13.17 20.69 7.87
N MET A 63 -14.42 20.23 7.80
CA MET A 63 -14.76 18.93 7.21
C MET A 63 -14.35 18.85 5.73
N ARG A 64 -14.59 19.90 4.93
CA ARG A 64 -14.18 19.92 3.51
C ARG A 64 -12.68 19.86 3.36
N LYS A 65 -11.98 20.67 4.15
CA LYS A 65 -10.52 20.70 4.16
C LYS A 65 -9.96 19.33 4.52
N GLN A 66 -10.43 18.73 5.60
CA GLN A 66 -10.00 17.39 6.03
C GLN A 66 -10.29 16.34 4.96
N CYS A 67 -11.45 16.40 4.31
CA CYS A 67 -11.79 15.48 3.23
C CYS A 67 -10.82 15.62 2.04
N SER A 68 -10.50 16.86 1.66
CA SER A 68 -9.53 17.16 0.59
C SER A 68 -8.12 16.68 0.95
N ASP A 69 -7.64 17.01 2.15
CA ASP A 69 -6.29 16.65 2.61
C ASP A 69 -6.08 15.13 2.62
N VAL A 70 -7.08 14.38 3.10
CA VAL A 70 -7.05 12.91 3.07
C VAL A 70 -7.12 12.36 1.64
N ASN A 71 -7.91 12.97 0.74
CA ASN A 71 -7.93 12.56 -0.68
C ASN A 71 -6.57 12.76 -1.35
N VAL A 72 -5.89 13.89 -1.07
CA VAL A 72 -4.54 14.15 -1.57
C VAL A 72 -3.55 13.12 -1.04
N ALA A 73 -3.62 12.80 0.26
CA ALA A 73 -2.77 11.77 0.87
C ALA A 73 -3.00 10.38 0.25
N PHE A 74 -4.26 9.97 0.03
CA PHE A 74 -4.58 8.72 -0.66
C PHE A 74 -4.02 8.69 -2.08
N ASN A 75 -4.26 9.73 -2.88
CA ASN A 75 -3.77 9.78 -4.25
C ASN A 75 -2.25 9.70 -4.32
N LYS A 76 -1.55 10.37 -3.39
CA LYS A 76 -0.10 10.25 -3.26
C LYS A 76 0.33 8.81 -2.96
N ARG A 77 -0.29 8.16 -1.97
CA ARG A 77 0.03 6.77 -1.60
C ARG A 77 -0.24 5.79 -2.73
N ILE A 78 -1.35 5.96 -3.45
CA ILE A 78 -1.70 5.15 -4.63
C ILE A 78 -0.61 5.30 -5.69
N SER A 79 -0.18 6.53 -6.00
CA SER A 79 0.91 6.78 -6.96
C SER A 79 2.22 6.10 -6.53
N GLU A 80 2.64 6.28 -5.28
CA GLU A 80 3.86 5.65 -4.74
C GLU A 80 3.78 4.11 -4.81
N THR A 81 2.61 3.54 -4.56
CA THR A 81 2.38 2.09 -4.60
C THR A 81 2.40 1.57 -6.04
N LYS A 82 1.83 2.31 -7.00
CA LYS A 82 1.93 2.00 -8.44
C LYS A 82 3.38 2.01 -8.91
N ASP A 83 4.13 3.05 -8.56
CA ASP A 83 5.54 3.17 -8.92
C ASP A 83 6.38 2.03 -8.33
N THR A 84 6.10 1.67 -7.07
CA THR A 84 6.77 0.54 -6.40
C THR A 84 6.44 -0.78 -7.08
N LYS A 85 5.15 -1.03 -7.37
CA LYS A 85 4.71 -2.23 -8.09
C LYS A 85 5.39 -2.35 -9.46
N SER A 86 5.43 -1.27 -10.24
CA SER A 86 6.09 -1.23 -11.54
C SER A 86 7.58 -1.58 -11.45
N LYS A 87 8.29 -1.02 -10.47
CA LYS A 87 9.70 -1.36 -10.21
C LYS A 87 9.92 -2.83 -9.83
N LEU A 88 8.98 -3.41 -9.08
CA LEU A 88 9.02 -4.84 -8.73
C LEU A 88 8.80 -5.72 -9.97
N GLU A 89 7.85 -5.36 -10.83
CA GLU A 89 7.57 -6.05 -12.10
C GLU A 89 8.79 -5.98 -13.05
N ASP A 90 9.43 -4.81 -13.15
CA ASP A 90 10.69 -4.65 -13.89
C ASP A 90 11.83 -5.51 -13.33
N HIS A 91 11.92 -5.62 -12.01
CA HIS A 91 12.91 -6.48 -11.37
C HIS A 91 12.61 -7.96 -11.61
N LEU A 92 11.35 -8.36 -11.51
CA LEU A 92 10.91 -9.72 -11.81
C LEU A 92 11.30 -10.12 -13.25
N ASN A 93 11.06 -9.24 -14.23
CA ASN A 93 11.45 -9.47 -15.62
C ASN A 93 12.97 -9.71 -15.77
N LYS A 94 13.79 -8.96 -15.04
CA LYS A 94 15.25 -9.17 -15.02
C LYS A 94 15.64 -10.52 -14.40
N ILE A 95 15.00 -10.89 -13.29
CA ILE A 95 15.25 -12.19 -12.63
C ILE A 95 14.85 -13.35 -13.54
N VAL A 96 13.72 -13.27 -14.23
CA VAL A 96 13.30 -14.28 -15.22
C VAL A 96 14.32 -14.41 -16.36
N GLY A 97 14.87 -13.29 -16.83
CA GLY A 97 15.99 -13.31 -17.80
C GLY A 97 17.23 -14.04 -17.27
N GLN A 98 17.64 -13.72 -16.03
CA GLN A 98 18.79 -14.37 -15.39
C GLN A 98 18.57 -15.87 -15.15
N ILE A 99 17.34 -16.30 -14.83
CA ILE A 99 16.97 -17.71 -14.70
C ILE A 99 17.21 -18.43 -16.02
N LYS A 100 16.70 -17.89 -17.13
CA LYS A 100 16.88 -18.47 -18.46
C LYS A 100 18.36 -18.58 -18.83
N GLU A 101 19.14 -17.54 -18.60
CA GLU A 101 20.59 -17.56 -18.84
C GLU A 101 21.31 -18.63 -18.00
N ALA A 102 20.92 -18.79 -16.73
CA ALA A 102 21.47 -19.81 -15.84
C ALA A 102 21.12 -21.24 -16.31
N GLU A 103 19.89 -21.48 -16.77
CA GLU A 103 19.46 -22.76 -17.34
C GLU A 103 20.23 -23.10 -18.62
N GLU A 104 20.40 -22.13 -19.52
CA GLU A 104 21.21 -22.28 -20.74
C GLU A 104 22.69 -22.56 -20.40
N ASN A 105 23.23 -21.91 -19.37
CA ASN A 105 24.60 -22.17 -18.90
C ASN A 105 24.74 -23.58 -18.30
N ILE A 106 23.77 -24.03 -17.50
CA ILE A 106 23.71 -25.40 -16.97
C ILE A 106 23.71 -26.42 -18.11
N SER A 107 22.90 -26.20 -19.14
CA SER A 107 22.87 -27.06 -20.34
C SER A 107 24.23 -27.13 -21.05
N ARG A 108 24.87 -25.98 -21.26
CA ARG A 108 26.22 -25.89 -21.86
C ARG A 108 27.28 -26.60 -21.00
N LEU A 109 27.25 -26.44 -19.68
CA LEU A 109 28.18 -27.10 -18.77
C LEU A 109 28.00 -28.62 -18.77
N LYS A 110 26.75 -29.11 -18.76
CA LYS A 110 26.45 -30.54 -18.87
C LYS A 110 26.98 -31.13 -20.17
N LYS A 111 26.73 -30.44 -21.29
CA LYS A 111 27.27 -30.84 -22.60
C LYS A 111 28.81 -30.85 -22.60
N ALA A 112 29.46 -29.82 -22.06
CA ALA A 112 30.91 -29.74 -22.01
C ALA A 112 31.54 -30.87 -21.18
N ILE A 113 30.86 -31.33 -20.11
CA ILE A 113 31.28 -32.50 -19.34
C ILE A 113 31.13 -33.78 -20.19
N ASP A 114 30.00 -33.93 -20.87
CA ASP A 114 29.72 -35.09 -21.72
C ASP A 114 30.72 -35.21 -22.90
N ASP A 115 31.05 -34.08 -23.53
CA ASP A 115 32.04 -33.98 -24.61
C ASP A 115 33.46 -34.44 -24.16
N LYS A 116 33.76 -34.46 -22.85
CA LYS A 116 35.04 -34.98 -22.31
C LYS A 116 35.07 -36.49 -22.12
N VAL A 117 33.92 -37.18 -22.16
CA VAL A 117 33.83 -38.63 -21.95
C VAL A 117 34.59 -39.40 -23.03
N LEU A 118 34.38 -39.08 -24.31
CA LEU A 118 35.03 -39.79 -25.41
C LEU A 118 36.56 -39.61 -25.43
N PRO A 119 37.12 -38.38 -25.30
CA PRO A 119 38.56 -38.19 -25.14
C PRO A 119 39.16 -38.96 -23.97
N MET A 120 38.48 -38.96 -22.81
CA MET A 120 38.91 -39.72 -21.64
C MET A 120 38.99 -41.22 -21.93
N GLN A 121 37.92 -41.79 -22.48
CA GLN A 121 37.87 -43.21 -22.84
C GLN A 121 38.96 -43.58 -23.84
N LEU A 122 39.22 -42.72 -24.83
CA LEU A 122 40.27 -42.94 -25.82
C LEU A 122 41.67 -42.95 -25.18
N ALA A 123 41.98 -41.97 -24.33
CA ALA A 123 43.27 -41.89 -23.64
C ALA A 123 43.48 -43.11 -22.71
N GLN A 124 42.47 -43.49 -21.94
CA GLN A 124 42.51 -44.67 -21.06
C GLN A 124 42.63 -45.98 -21.84
N THR A 125 41.89 -46.14 -22.94
CA THR A 125 41.98 -47.34 -23.80
C THR A 125 43.35 -47.46 -24.46
N ARG A 126 43.96 -46.32 -24.87
CA ARG A 126 45.33 -46.30 -25.41
C ARG A 126 46.35 -46.71 -24.34
N LEU A 127 46.20 -46.24 -23.10
CA LEU A 127 47.04 -46.66 -21.98
C LEU A 127 46.90 -48.17 -21.72
N ASP A 128 45.67 -48.67 -21.64
CA ASP A 128 45.38 -50.08 -21.41
C ASP A 128 45.98 -50.97 -22.51
N THR A 129 45.77 -50.61 -23.79
CA THR A 129 46.35 -51.33 -24.93
C THR A 129 47.88 -51.44 -24.82
N ARG A 130 48.55 -50.38 -24.33
CA ARG A 130 50.01 -50.35 -24.16
C ARG A 130 50.51 -51.26 -23.03
N THR A 131 49.66 -51.61 -22.06
CA THR A 131 50.03 -52.57 -21.00
C THR A 131 50.21 -54.00 -21.53
N ASN A 132 49.66 -54.31 -22.71
CA ASN A 132 49.73 -55.63 -23.34
C ASN A 132 51.01 -55.85 -24.17
N ARG A 133 51.97 -54.91 -24.17
CA ARG A 133 53.22 -55.05 -24.93
C ARG A 133 54.12 -56.14 -24.29
N PRO A 134 54.70 -57.07 -25.08
CA PRO A 134 55.48 -58.17 -24.53
C PRO A 134 56.90 -57.75 -24.14
N ASN A 135 57.43 -58.33 -23.07
CA ASN A 135 58.84 -58.24 -22.66
C ASN A 135 59.36 -56.80 -22.59
N VAL A 136 60.46 -56.52 -23.29
CA VAL A 136 61.15 -55.22 -23.32
C VAL A 136 60.37 -54.13 -24.04
N GLU A 137 59.33 -54.48 -24.81
CA GLU A 137 58.45 -53.52 -25.47
C GLU A 137 57.50 -52.81 -24.49
N LEU A 138 57.33 -53.36 -23.26
CA LEU A 138 56.65 -52.68 -22.14
C LEU A 138 57.55 -51.59 -21.55
N CYS A 139 57.89 -50.61 -22.39
CA CYS A 139 58.75 -49.50 -22.04
C CYS A 139 57.94 -48.25 -21.68
N ARG A 140 58.43 -47.48 -20.69
CA ARG A 140 57.91 -46.16 -20.32
C ARG A 140 58.45 -45.10 -21.27
N ASP A 141 58.06 -45.19 -22.53
CA ASP A 141 58.43 -44.23 -23.56
C ASP A 141 57.76 -42.85 -23.32
N PRO A 142 58.16 -41.79 -24.04
CA PRO A 142 57.55 -40.46 -23.91
C PRO A 142 56.03 -40.45 -24.15
N VAL A 143 55.52 -41.32 -25.02
CA VAL A 143 54.07 -41.41 -25.31
C VAL A 143 53.30 -41.94 -24.10
N GLN A 144 53.87 -42.88 -23.33
CA GLN A 144 53.28 -43.35 -22.07
C GLN A 144 53.05 -42.19 -21.09
N TYR A 145 54.07 -41.35 -20.88
CA TYR A 145 53.96 -40.21 -19.96
C TYR A 145 52.94 -39.17 -20.44
N ARG A 146 52.94 -38.86 -21.74
CA ARG A 146 51.99 -37.91 -22.33
C ARG A 146 50.54 -38.38 -22.22
N LEU A 147 50.25 -39.68 -22.38
CA LEU A 147 48.90 -40.22 -22.20
C LEU A 147 48.45 -40.16 -20.73
N ILE A 148 49.34 -40.41 -19.77
CA ILE A 148 49.04 -40.25 -18.34
C ILE A 148 48.72 -38.78 -18.01
N GLU A 149 49.52 -37.86 -18.55
CA GLU A 149 49.31 -36.42 -18.41
C GLU A 149 47.97 -35.99 -19.02
N GLU A 150 47.66 -36.45 -20.24
CA GLU A 150 46.37 -36.18 -20.91
C GLU A 150 45.17 -36.64 -20.07
N VAL A 151 45.23 -37.83 -19.47
CA VAL A 151 44.19 -38.29 -18.54
C VAL A 151 44.05 -37.33 -17.36
N GLY A 152 45.15 -36.96 -16.69
CA GLY A 152 45.12 -36.05 -15.56
C GLY A 152 44.60 -34.65 -15.92
N GLU A 153 44.93 -34.14 -17.11
CA GLU A 153 44.41 -32.88 -17.63
C GLU A 153 42.89 -32.95 -17.87
N ILE A 154 42.40 -34.03 -18.46
CA ILE A 154 40.96 -34.24 -18.69
C ILE A 154 40.22 -34.38 -17.35
N GLU A 155 40.75 -35.13 -16.39
CA GLU A 155 40.18 -35.27 -15.04
C GLU A 155 40.05 -33.92 -14.33
N SER A 156 41.13 -33.14 -14.34
CA SER A 156 41.13 -31.78 -13.77
C SER A 156 40.11 -30.87 -14.46
N SER A 157 40.02 -30.93 -15.80
CA SER A 157 39.05 -30.16 -16.58
C SER A 157 37.61 -30.55 -16.23
N VAL A 158 37.30 -31.84 -16.13
CA VAL A 158 35.97 -32.34 -15.75
C VAL A 158 35.61 -31.91 -14.33
N ALA A 159 36.55 -32.01 -13.37
CA ALA A 159 36.31 -31.58 -11.99
C ALA A 159 35.98 -30.08 -11.89
N GLN A 160 36.68 -29.23 -12.66
CA GLN A 160 36.40 -27.79 -12.72
C GLN A 160 35.02 -27.50 -13.34
N LEU A 161 34.65 -28.20 -14.42
CA LEU A 161 33.33 -28.06 -15.05
C LEU A 161 32.21 -28.49 -14.10
N GLN A 162 32.38 -29.60 -13.38
CA GLN A 162 31.42 -30.09 -12.38
C GLN A 162 31.26 -29.11 -11.21
N ALA A 163 32.37 -28.54 -10.71
CA ALA A 163 32.31 -27.52 -9.66
C ALA A 163 31.53 -26.28 -10.13
N ARG A 164 31.76 -25.82 -11.37
CA ARG A 164 31.04 -24.69 -11.95
C ARG A 164 29.56 -24.99 -12.20
N LEU A 165 29.24 -26.22 -12.63
CA LEU A 165 27.87 -26.69 -12.79
C LEU A 165 27.11 -26.59 -11.46
N LYS A 166 27.68 -27.16 -10.39
CA LYS A 166 27.07 -27.11 -9.05
C LYS A 166 26.85 -25.68 -8.57
N GLN A 167 27.86 -24.80 -8.75
CA GLN A 167 27.73 -23.39 -8.40
C GLN A 167 26.59 -22.69 -9.17
N THR A 168 26.43 -23.00 -10.45
CA THR A 168 25.38 -22.42 -11.29
C THR A 168 23.99 -22.95 -10.89
N GLU A 169 23.87 -24.25 -10.60
CA GLU A 169 22.64 -24.87 -10.11
C GLU A 169 22.20 -24.28 -8.75
N ASP A 170 23.14 -24.03 -7.83
CA ASP A 170 22.83 -23.38 -6.55
C ASP A 170 22.43 -21.91 -6.73
N SER A 171 23.07 -21.20 -7.67
CA SER A 171 22.68 -19.83 -8.03
C SER A 171 21.27 -19.77 -8.62
N LEU A 172 20.92 -20.72 -9.50
CA LEU A 172 19.58 -20.85 -10.08
C LEU A 172 18.51 -21.04 -9.00
N LYS A 173 18.76 -21.89 -8.00
CA LYS A 173 17.83 -22.05 -6.85
C LYS A 173 17.62 -20.74 -6.12
N GLY A 174 18.66 -19.91 -5.97
CA GLY A 174 18.55 -18.57 -5.39
C GLY A 174 17.67 -17.64 -6.22
N LEU A 175 17.86 -17.62 -7.53
CA LEU A 175 17.05 -16.82 -8.46
C LEU A 175 15.56 -17.22 -8.43
N ILE A 176 15.25 -18.51 -8.41
CA ILE A 176 13.86 -19.00 -8.33
C ILE A 176 13.19 -18.56 -7.02
N ARG A 177 13.91 -18.60 -5.88
CA ARG A 177 13.36 -18.08 -4.62
C ARG A 177 13.07 -16.58 -4.68
N ASN A 178 13.98 -15.81 -5.29
CA ASN A 178 13.79 -14.38 -5.47
C ASN A 178 12.60 -14.08 -6.38
N GLN A 179 12.41 -14.87 -7.45
CA GLN A 179 11.26 -14.75 -8.34
C GLN A 179 9.94 -14.89 -7.55
N LEU A 180 9.80 -15.96 -6.77
CA LEU A 180 8.59 -16.22 -5.98
C LEU A 180 8.32 -15.09 -4.96
N ALA A 181 9.35 -14.59 -4.29
CA ALA A 181 9.22 -13.48 -3.35
C ALA A 181 8.77 -12.17 -4.04
N LEU A 182 9.27 -11.89 -5.25
CA LEU A 182 8.85 -10.73 -6.03
C LEU A 182 7.40 -10.87 -6.50
N GLU A 183 7.00 -12.06 -6.97
CA GLU A 183 5.62 -12.35 -7.38
C GLU A 183 4.64 -12.15 -6.21
N GLU A 184 5.01 -12.61 -5.01
CA GLU A 184 4.22 -12.39 -3.80
C GLU A 184 4.08 -10.89 -3.47
N ASP A 185 5.19 -10.14 -3.44
CA ASP A 185 5.14 -8.70 -3.12
C ASP A 185 4.34 -7.92 -4.17
N ILE A 186 4.48 -8.25 -5.46
CA ILE A 186 3.65 -7.67 -6.53
C ILE A 186 2.17 -7.96 -6.27
N GLY A 187 1.82 -9.19 -5.86
CA GLY A 187 0.46 -9.56 -5.49
C GLY A 187 -0.08 -8.73 -4.32
N VAL A 188 0.73 -8.53 -3.28
CA VAL A 188 0.38 -7.65 -2.14
C VAL A 188 0.14 -6.22 -2.62
N LYS A 189 1.04 -5.65 -3.43
CA LYS A 189 0.90 -4.27 -3.94
C LYS A 189 -0.32 -4.13 -4.85
N ALA A 190 -0.63 -5.14 -5.66
CA ALA A 190 -1.84 -5.16 -6.49
C ALA A 190 -3.11 -5.13 -5.62
N ASN A 191 -3.14 -5.92 -4.54
CA ASN A 191 -4.27 -5.92 -3.60
C ASN A 191 -4.39 -4.59 -2.83
N THR A 192 -3.27 -4.02 -2.38
CA THR A 192 -3.25 -2.68 -1.74
C THR A 192 -3.82 -1.62 -2.69
N LEU A 193 -3.43 -1.64 -3.97
CA LEU A 193 -3.97 -0.71 -4.96
C LEU A 193 -5.47 -0.88 -5.17
N PHE A 194 -5.95 -2.13 -5.22
CA PHE A 194 -7.39 -2.39 -5.33
C PHE A 194 -8.15 -1.78 -4.15
N ILE A 195 -7.69 -2.03 -2.93
CA ILE A 195 -8.32 -1.48 -1.72
C ILE A 195 -8.29 0.05 -1.73
N ASP A 196 -7.13 0.66 -1.96
CA ASP A 196 -6.99 2.11 -1.84
C ASP A 196 -7.70 2.86 -2.99
N GLU A 197 -7.53 2.40 -4.24
CA GLU A 197 -8.02 3.10 -5.43
C GLU A 197 -9.49 2.78 -5.75
N VAL A 198 -9.93 1.54 -5.55
CA VAL A 198 -11.29 1.11 -5.91
C VAL A 198 -12.21 1.25 -4.70
N GLU A 199 -11.88 0.62 -3.58
CA GLU A 199 -12.77 0.57 -2.41
C GLU A 199 -12.76 1.91 -1.65
N CYS A 200 -11.60 2.31 -1.11
CA CYS A 200 -11.46 3.50 -0.28
C CYS A 200 -11.78 4.76 -1.07
N MET A 201 -11.10 5.01 -2.19
CA MET A 201 -11.37 6.20 -3.00
C MET A 201 -12.75 6.17 -3.67
N GLY A 202 -13.30 4.98 -3.95
CA GLY A 202 -14.70 4.82 -4.37
C GLY A 202 -15.68 5.32 -3.32
N MET A 203 -15.55 4.86 -2.08
CA MET A 203 -16.37 5.34 -0.95
C MET A 203 -16.19 6.83 -0.72
N ARG A 204 -14.96 7.35 -0.80
CA ARG A 204 -14.68 8.76 -0.55
C ARG A 204 -15.30 9.71 -1.57
N LYS A 205 -15.50 9.27 -2.82
CA LYS A 205 -16.23 10.06 -3.85
C LYS A 205 -17.69 10.29 -3.48
N SER A 206 -18.28 9.47 -2.61
CA SER A 206 -19.67 9.64 -2.14
C SER A 206 -19.81 10.62 -0.97
N ILE A 207 -18.70 11.08 -0.38
CA ILE A 207 -18.73 12.02 0.74
C ILE A 207 -19.30 13.36 0.27
N ASN A 208 -20.46 13.72 0.80
CA ASN A 208 -21.12 15.00 0.55
C ASN A 208 -21.16 15.82 1.85
N ILE A 209 -20.55 17.00 1.82
CA ILE A 209 -20.50 17.93 2.97
C ILE A 209 -21.41 19.11 2.66
N GLN A 210 -22.58 19.12 3.30
CA GLN A 210 -23.61 20.15 3.18
C GLN A 210 -23.05 21.54 3.53
N ASN A 211 -23.50 22.57 2.81
CA ASN A 211 -23.30 23.96 3.19
C ASN A 211 -24.35 24.31 4.25
N PHE A 212 -23.91 25.00 5.31
CA PHE A 212 -24.77 25.60 6.32
C PHE A 212 -24.74 27.12 6.14
#